data_AF-A0A257H8L2-F1
#
_entry.id   AF-A0A257H8L2-F1
#
_cell.length_a   1.000
_cell.length_b   1.000
_cell.length_c   1.000
_cell.angle_alpha   90.00
_cell.angle_beta   90.00
_cell.angle_gamma   90.00
#
_symmetry.space_group_name_H-M   'P 1'
#
loop_
_entity.id
_entity.type
_entity.pdbx_description
1 polymer ?
#
loop_
_entity_poly.entity_id
_entity_poly.type
_entity_poly.pdbx_seq_one_letter_code
_entity_poly.pdbx_strand_id
1 'polypeptide(L)'
;MPTSEALAWYFSAASGNVRLPGVSGVQLHAPQLAPEPKFGRFAVGREAPFTHFWHNGPRIHQLLPITPTPSLVQKLKLSEPARKWLEENLGFDPLAFDEWLGSIALVAPDPVCAVLDTCLDRSPQDGTENLIIRAIPRRTINRQADLSTLTVLVGERRAGAWVDLRVIPATEARFHKLSFPQPMWEIGHALVCSKRGLLRMVEPAHWLRSITTTGNMVTARYKIEVPARGKGGQSKSYEATRTTPAMKFVIGEIPDDAAADRLMALISNQKRQKSTKSDEFMIFGKSISTEIDSANFHNSKNYGKNYILEIIRNTRERVIFVDPYFGMDDIYNYALINPNIKIEILTGFSALEGLYDGRRGFKRQQGSVMHEFMHSKKIQDNYRIELRIMPTLKNKPIIHDRFIISDDRVYMFGPSFCEIGSRVGVSVRLSESRNIMDIIEAIWAQSTPLMDLPTSDLNPDDDTPGDDP
;
A
#
# COMPACT_ATOMS: atom_id res chain seq x y z
N MET A 1 32.36 24.16 5.75
CA MET A 1 33.52 23.73 6.55
C MET A 1 34.57 23.14 5.62
N PRO A 2 35.85 23.58 5.69
CA PRO A 2 36.97 22.96 4.98
C PRO A 2 37.15 21.48 5.34
N THR A 3 37.70 20.67 4.43
CA THR A 3 37.84 19.21 4.62
C THR A 3 38.67 18.84 5.85
N SER A 4 39.77 19.55 6.12
CA SER A 4 40.62 19.29 7.29
C SER A 4 39.89 19.54 8.60
N GLU A 5 39.10 20.62 8.67
CA GLU A 5 38.29 20.96 9.85
C GLU A 5 37.16 19.93 10.05
N ALA A 6 36.51 19.49 8.98
CA ALA A 6 35.47 18.45 9.05
C ALA A 6 36.01 17.12 9.56
N LEU A 7 37.19 16.71 9.10
CA LEU A 7 37.86 15.50 9.59
C LEU A 7 38.27 15.65 11.05
N ALA A 8 38.87 16.78 11.44
CA ALA A 8 39.25 17.04 12.83
C ALA A 8 38.04 17.02 13.76
N TRP A 9 36.93 17.64 13.36
CA TRP A 9 35.67 17.60 14.08
C TRP A 9 35.13 16.18 14.24
N TYR A 10 35.16 15.39 13.16
CA TYR A 10 34.70 14.01 13.18
C TYR A 10 35.50 13.13 14.14
N PHE A 11 36.84 13.23 14.12
CA PHE A 11 37.70 12.48 15.04
C PHE A 11 37.60 12.96 16.49
N SER A 12 37.38 14.26 16.70
CA SER A 12 37.05 14.81 18.02
C SER A 12 35.76 14.21 18.56
N ALA A 13 34.72 14.12 17.72
CA ALA A 13 33.45 13.51 18.08
C ALA A 13 33.58 12.01 18.40
N ALA A 14 34.40 11.28 17.64
CA ALA A 14 34.73 9.88 17.94
C ALA A 14 35.42 9.70 19.29
N SER A 15 36.07 10.74 19.80
CA SER A 15 36.73 10.76 21.12
C SER A 15 35.80 11.26 22.24
N GLY A 16 34.50 11.43 21.97
CA GLY A 16 33.50 11.94 22.92
C GLY A 16 33.35 13.46 22.97
N ASN A 17 34.15 14.20 22.20
CA ASN A 17 34.12 15.66 22.16
C ASN A 17 33.28 16.16 20.99
N VAL A 18 31.96 16.15 21.16
CA VAL A 18 31.01 16.62 20.15
C VAL A 18 30.67 18.09 20.38
N ARG A 19 31.00 18.94 19.41
CA ARG A 19 30.67 20.38 19.41
C ARG A 19 29.77 20.70 18.23
N LEU A 20 28.91 21.70 18.33
CA LEU A 20 28.08 22.11 17.21
C LEU A 20 28.95 22.84 16.16
N PRO A 21 29.04 22.36 14.90
CA PRO A 21 29.79 23.04 13.85
C PRO A 21 29.33 24.48 13.63
N GLY A 22 30.27 25.42 13.51
CA GLY A 22 29.97 26.83 13.24
C GLY A 22 29.41 27.62 14.41
N VAL A 23 29.24 27.01 15.60
CA VAL A 23 28.77 27.70 16.82
C VAL A 23 29.79 27.54 17.93
N SER A 24 30.41 28.67 18.32
CA SER A 24 31.43 28.70 19.37
C SER A 24 30.83 28.38 20.75
N GLY A 25 31.50 27.51 21.52
CA GLY A 25 31.18 27.26 22.93
C GLY A 25 30.05 26.27 23.21
N VAL A 26 29.36 25.76 22.19
CA VAL A 26 28.28 24.77 22.38
C VAL A 26 28.83 23.35 22.28
N GLN A 27 28.97 22.71 23.44
CA GLN A 27 29.26 21.27 23.55
C GLN A 27 27.94 20.50 23.61
N LEU A 28 27.80 19.49 22.74
CA LEU A 28 26.63 18.64 22.70
C LEU A 28 26.84 17.45 23.62
N HIS A 29 25.82 17.12 24.41
CA HIS A 29 25.80 15.88 25.18
C HIS A 29 25.48 14.71 24.24
N ALA A 30 26.52 14.10 23.68
CA ALA A 30 26.38 12.93 22.83
C ALA A 30 26.48 11.64 23.65
N PRO A 31 25.75 10.57 23.27
CA PRO A 31 26.00 9.24 23.79
C PRO A 31 27.42 8.79 23.46
N GLN A 32 27.89 7.72 24.10
CA GLN A 32 29.16 7.12 23.70
C GLN A 32 29.06 6.64 22.24
N LEU A 33 30.00 7.10 21.43
CA LEU A 33 30.04 6.82 20.00
C LEU A 33 31.12 5.79 19.70
N ALA A 34 30.83 4.86 18.79
CA ALA A 34 31.80 3.92 18.25
C ALA A 34 31.75 3.94 16.71
N PRO A 35 32.88 3.70 16.03
CA PRO A 35 32.86 3.54 14.58
C PRO A 35 32.01 2.34 14.18
N GLU A 36 31.40 2.42 13.00
CA GLU A 36 30.74 1.28 12.37
C GLU A 36 31.67 0.04 12.28
N PRO A 37 31.10 -1.18 12.22
CA PRO A 37 31.90 -2.40 12.13
C PRO A 37 32.91 -2.34 10.98
N LYS A 38 34.12 -2.85 11.22
CA LYS A 38 35.16 -2.94 10.18
C LYS A 38 34.77 -4.00 9.15
N PHE A 39 34.03 -3.61 8.12
CA PHE A 39 33.65 -4.49 7.00
C PHE A 39 34.81 -4.74 6.00
N GLY A 40 36.01 -4.22 6.28
CA GLY A 40 37.21 -4.35 5.43
C GLY A 40 37.21 -3.46 4.18
N ARG A 41 36.05 -2.98 3.73
CA ARG A 41 35.88 -1.99 2.66
C ARG A 41 34.76 -1.01 3.03
N PHE A 42 34.74 0.18 2.43
CA PHE A 42 33.63 1.12 2.61
C PHE A 42 32.38 0.60 1.90
N ALA A 43 31.24 0.63 2.59
CA ALA A 43 29.95 0.35 1.99
C ALA A 43 29.56 1.48 1.01
N VAL A 44 28.84 1.12 -0.05
CA VAL A 44 28.24 2.06 -1.01
C VAL A 44 26.75 1.77 -1.15
N GLY A 45 25.98 2.74 -1.62
CA GLY A 45 24.53 2.56 -1.84
C GLY A 45 23.71 2.55 -0.55
N ARG A 46 24.28 2.99 0.57
CA ARG A 46 23.52 3.20 1.80
C ARG A 46 22.63 4.42 1.64
N GLU A 47 21.32 4.22 1.70
CA GLU A 47 20.36 5.32 1.74
C GLU A 47 20.58 6.12 3.04
N ALA A 48 20.94 7.38 2.88
CA ALA A 48 21.03 8.33 3.98
C ALA A 48 20.03 9.45 3.69
N PRO A 49 19.03 9.67 4.55
CA PRO A 49 17.89 10.53 4.25
C PRO A 49 18.28 12.02 4.11
N PHE A 50 19.44 12.40 4.64
CA PHE A 50 20.02 13.73 4.52
C PHE A 50 20.98 13.90 3.33
N THR A 51 21.21 12.84 2.53
CA THR A 51 22.05 12.95 1.33
C THR A 51 21.21 13.31 0.12
N HIS A 52 21.50 14.46 -0.48
CA HIS A 52 20.86 14.89 -1.73
C HIS A 52 21.40 14.14 -2.96
N PHE A 53 20.58 14.11 -4.01
CA PHE A 53 20.88 13.48 -5.31
C PHE A 53 22.20 13.93 -5.94
N TRP A 54 22.61 15.18 -5.73
CA TRP A 54 23.84 15.73 -6.30
C TRP A 54 25.12 15.12 -5.71
N HIS A 55 25.04 14.45 -4.55
CA HIS A 55 26.16 13.66 -4.04
C HIS A 55 26.49 12.46 -4.92
N ASN A 56 25.51 11.97 -5.68
CA ASN A 56 25.66 10.94 -6.71
C ASN A 56 26.49 9.73 -6.22
N GLY A 57 25.98 9.01 -5.23
CA GLY A 57 26.69 7.90 -4.58
C GLY A 57 27.79 8.35 -3.61
N PRO A 58 27.43 9.04 -2.50
CA PRO A 58 28.39 9.39 -1.47
C PRO A 58 28.94 8.15 -0.76
N ARG A 59 30.17 8.30 -0.25
CA ARG A 59 30.78 7.37 0.70
C ARG A 59 30.48 7.88 2.09
N ILE A 60 29.86 7.04 2.91
CA ILE A 60 29.44 7.41 4.25
C ILE A 60 30.20 6.54 5.23
N HIS A 61 30.77 7.16 6.26
CA HIS A 61 31.34 6.47 7.40
C HIS A 61 30.66 6.98 8.68
N GLN A 62 30.18 6.07 9.51
CA GLN A 62 29.32 6.42 10.64
C GLN A 62 29.98 6.17 12.00
N LEU A 63 29.73 7.10 12.92
CA LEU A 63 29.84 6.86 14.36
C LEU A 63 28.43 6.56 14.89
N LEU A 64 28.28 5.37 15.46
CA LEU A 64 27.03 4.87 16.02
C LEU A 64 26.99 5.10 17.53
N PRO A 65 25.83 5.48 18.09
CA PRO A 65 25.63 5.44 19.53
C PRO A 65 25.62 3.99 20.01
N ILE A 66 26.48 3.64 20.96
CA ILE A 66 26.50 2.29 21.56
C ILE A 66 25.52 2.14 22.73
N THR A 67 24.89 3.24 23.14
CA THR A 67 23.84 3.27 24.15
C THR A 67 22.50 3.53 23.49
N PRO A 68 21.40 2.96 24.01
CA PRO A 68 20.06 3.23 23.50
C PRO A 68 19.72 4.71 23.47
N THR A 69 18.91 5.09 22.49
CA THR A 69 18.39 6.45 22.33
C THR A 69 17.65 6.92 23.59
N PRO A 70 17.90 8.14 24.11
CA PRO A 70 17.26 8.64 25.33
C PRO A 70 15.73 8.60 25.26
N SER A 71 15.08 8.35 26.41
CA SER A 71 13.61 8.23 26.51
C SER A 71 12.86 9.48 26.02
N LEU A 72 13.44 10.68 26.15
CA LEU A 72 12.88 11.91 25.58
C LEU A 72 12.76 11.87 24.06
N VAL A 73 13.78 11.34 23.38
CA VAL A 73 13.76 11.18 21.92
C VAL A 73 12.78 10.07 21.52
N GLN A 74 12.66 9.00 22.33
CA GLN A 74 11.62 7.99 22.12
C GLN A 74 10.21 8.57 22.23
N LYS A 75 9.96 9.50 23.16
CA LYS A 75 8.67 10.22 23.26
C LYS A 75 8.40 11.07 22.02
N LEU A 76 9.42 11.67 21.41
CA LEU A 76 9.25 12.43 20.16
C LEU A 76 8.80 11.53 18.99
N LYS A 77 9.24 10.26 18.95
CA LYS A 77 8.77 9.28 17.94
C LYS A 77 7.27 9.05 17.98
N LEU A 78 6.64 9.23 19.15
CA LEU A 78 5.21 9.05 19.36
C LEU A 78 4.39 10.31 19.06
N SER A 79 5.05 11.45 18.89
CA SER A 79 4.38 12.74 18.65
C SER A 79 4.29 13.03 17.16
N GLU A 80 3.12 12.77 16.56
CA GLU A 80 2.85 13.14 15.16
C GLU A 80 3.15 14.63 14.86
N PRO A 81 2.76 15.61 15.72
CA PRO A 81 3.10 17.00 15.47
C PRO A 81 4.61 17.26 15.40
N ALA A 82 5.39 16.62 16.27
CA ALA A 82 6.84 16.79 16.29
C ALA A 82 7.50 16.18 15.04
N ARG A 83 7.05 14.98 14.62
CA ARG A 83 7.53 14.33 13.41
C ARG A 83 7.24 15.16 12.17
N LYS A 84 6.02 15.66 12.04
CA LYS A 84 5.62 16.52 10.93
C LYS A 84 6.45 17.81 10.90
N TRP A 85 6.65 18.45 12.06
CA TRP A 85 7.51 19.64 12.14
C TRP A 85 8.94 19.35 11.71
N LEU A 86 9.53 18.23 12.15
CA LEU A 86 10.88 17.82 11.75
C LEU A 86 10.97 17.55 10.25
N GLU A 87 10.00 16.83 9.68
CA GLU A 87 9.94 16.53 8.26
C GLU A 87 9.84 17.80 7.40
N GLU A 88 8.98 18.75 7.79
CA GLU A 88 8.81 20.03 7.11
C GLU A 88 10.07 20.91 7.15
N ASN A 89 10.86 20.84 8.23
CA ASN A 89 12.04 21.68 8.41
C ASN A 89 13.36 21.02 7.95
N LEU A 90 13.45 19.70 7.96
CA LEU A 90 14.64 18.95 7.56
C LEU A 90 14.53 18.34 6.15
N GLY A 91 13.32 18.26 5.61
CA GLY A 91 13.03 17.60 4.33
C GLY A 91 12.96 16.08 4.40
N PHE A 92 13.01 15.50 5.61
CA PHE A 92 12.82 14.07 5.89
C PHE A 92 12.44 13.85 7.36
N ASP A 93 11.80 12.73 7.68
CA ASP A 93 11.54 12.34 9.08
C ASP A 93 12.77 11.63 9.68
N PRO A 94 13.55 12.28 10.58
CA PRO A 94 14.72 11.64 11.19
C PRO A 94 14.33 10.50 12.13
N LEU A 95 13.09 10.48 12.62
CA LEU A 95 12.59 9.48 13.58
C LEU A 95 12.14 8.18 12.89
N ALA A 96 12.12 8.16 11.56
CA ALA A 96 11.88 6.96 10.75
C ALA A 96 13.13 6.08 10.57
N PHE A 97 14.32 6.59 10.90
CA PHE A 97 15.60 5.89 10.66
C PHE A 97 16.42 5.76 11.95
N ASP A 98 16.19 4.65 12.67
CA ASP A 98 16.78 4.40 13.98
C ASP A 98 18.30 4.36 13.96
N GLU A 99 18.88 3.86 12.88
CA GLU A 99 20.32 3.80 12.69
C GLU A 99 20.97 5.19 12.59
N TRP A 100 20.23 6.23 12.20
CA TRP A 100 20.77 7.60 12.07
C TRP A 100 20.56 8.44 13.33
N LEU A 101 19.65 8.05 14.21
CA LEU A 101 19.36 8.79 15.44
C LEU A 101 20.56 8.80 16.40
N GLY A 102 21.02 10.00 16.76
CA GLY A 102 22.17 10.17 17.65
C GLY A 102 23.52 9.78 17.02
N SER A 103 23.53 9.46 15.74
CA SER A 103 24.74 9.12 15.00
C SER A 103 25.42 10.34 14.40
N ILE A 104 26.71 10.20 14.09
CA ILE A 104 27.47 11.19 13.33
C ILE A 104 27.98 10.55 12.05
N ALA A 105 27.59 11.13 10.91
CA ALA A 105 27.99 10.65 9.59
C ALA A 105 29.06 11.56 8.97
N LEU A 106 30.15 10.96 8.51
CA LEU A 106 31.10 11.59 7.60
C LEU A 106 30.69 11.23 6.17
N VAL A 107 30.22 12.22 5.42
CA VAL A 107 29.82 12.07 4.02
C VAL A 107 30.90 12.63 3.11
N ALA A 108 31.48 11.78 2.27
CA ALA A 108 32.50 12.15 1.29
C ALA A 108 32.03 11.80 -0.13
N PRO A 109 32.28 12.65 -1.13
CA PRO A 109 31.96 12.31 -2.52
C PRO A 109 32.86 11.17 -3.04
N ASP A 110 32.47 10.55 -4.16
CA ASP A 110 33.34 9.63 -4.90
C ASP A 110 34.67 10.34 -5.26
N PRO A 111 35.84 9.81 -4.87
CA PRO A 111 37.12 10.51 -5.03
C PRO A 111 37.64 10.55 -6.47
N VAL A 112 37.10 9.75 -7.39
CA VAL A 112 37.62 9.59 -8.76
C VAL A 112 36.60 10.01 -9.81
N CYS A 113 35.34 9.60 -9.66
CA CYS A 113 34.27 9.88 -10.62
C CYS A 113 33.31 10.94 -10.06
N ALA A 114 33.13 12.05 -10.77
CA ALA A 114 32.16 13.06 -10.37
C ALA A 114 30.74 12.65 -10.75
N VAL A 115 30.58 12.07 -11.95
CA VAL A 115 29.29 11.74 -12.54
C VAL A 115 29.42 10.40 -13.24
N LEU A 116 28.51 9.49 -12.94
CA LEU A 116 28.25 8.28 -13.72
C LEU A 116 26.75 8.22 -13.98
N ASP A 117 26.36 8.56 -15.21
CA ASP A 117 24.96 8.57 -15.62
C ASP A 117 24.73 7.57 -16.72
N THR A 118 23.49 7.11 -16.82
CA THR A 118 23.04 6.21 -17.87
C THR A 118 21.81 6.79 -18.55
N CYS A 119 21.74 6.67 -19.87
CA CYS A 119 20.62 7.13 -20.68
C CYS A 119 20.23 6.05 -21.69
N LEU A 120 18.93 5.88 -21.88
CA LEU A 120 18.36 5.05 -22.93
C LEU A 120 18.28 5.85 -24.23
N ASP A 121 18.94 5.36 -25.27
CA ASP A 121 18.90 5.90 -26.64
C ASP A 121 18.32 4.85 -27.57
N ARG A 122 17.22 5.17 -28.26
CA ARG A 122 16.58 4.24 -29.20
C ARG A 122 16.86 4.69 -30.61
N SER A 123 17.44 3.80 -31.40
CA SER A 123 17.70 4.05 -32.81
C SER A 123 16.37 4.11 -33.57
N PRO A 124 16.08 5.20 -34.30
CA PRO A 124 14.82 5.36 -35.04
C PRO A 124 14.66 4.39 -36.21
N GLN A 125 15.76 3.79 -36.68
CA GLN A 125 15.81 3.07 -37.97
C GLN A 125 15.53 1.58 -37.83
N ASP A 126 16.02 0.96 -36.76
CA ASP A 126 15.97 -0.49 -36.52
C ASP A 126 15.33 -0.84 -35.15
N GLY A 127 14.95 0.17 -34.36
CA GLY A 127 14.37 -0.01 -33.04
C GLY A 127 15.37 -0.51 -31.99
N THR A 128 16.66 -0.65 -32.34
CA THR A 128 17.72 -1.09 -31.45
C THR A 128 17.86 -0.12 -30.30
N GLU A 129 17.91 -0.65 -29.08
CA GLU A 129 18.12 0.15 -27.89
C GLU A 129 19.59 0.19 -27.52
N ASN A 130 20.04 1.37 -27.10
CA ASN A 130 21.40 1.62 -26.71
C ASN A 130 21.44 2.21 -25.30
N LEU A 131 22.34 1.70 -24.49
CA LEU A 131 22.68 2.30 -23.20
C LEU A 131 23.86 3.23 -23.41
N ILE A 132 23.63 4.52 -23.23
CA ILE A 132 24.70 5.52 -23.17
C ILE A 132 25.13 5.67 -21.72
N ILE A 133 26.40 5.40 -21.46
CA ILE A 133 27.03 5.55 -20.15
C ILE A 133 27.95 6.75 -20.21
N ARG A 134 27.73 7.73 -19.33
CA ARG A 134 28.56 8.93 -19.22
C ARG A 134 29.36 8.89 -17.93
N ALA A 135 30.69 8.84 -18.02
CA ALA A 135 31.59 8.92 -16.88
C ALA A 135 32.40 10.22 -16.94
N ILE A 136 32.35 11.04 -15.88
CA ILE A 136 33.08 12.31 -15.80
C ILE A 136 34.10 12.23 -14.66
N PRO A 137 35.39 12.46 -14.92
CA PRO A 137 36.40 12.47 -13.87
C PRO A 137 36.18 13.63 -12.91
N ARG A 138 36.40 13.36 -11.63
CA ARG A 138 36.39 14.40 -10.61
C ARG A 138 37.56 15.34 -10.79
N ARG A 139 37.27 16.65 -10.75
CA ARG A 139 38.24 17.72 -10.82
C ARG A 139 38.20 18.50 -9.51
N THR A 140 39.37 18.71 -8.91
CA THR A 140 39.58 19.68 -7.84
C THR A 140 40.57 20.73 -8.33
N ILE A 141 40.70 21.84 -7.59
CA ILE A 141 41.58 22.96 -7.95
C ILE A 141 43.02 22.49 -8.24
N ASN A 142 43.47 21.43 -7.56
CA ASN A 142 44.85 20.93 -7.65
C ASN A 142 44.99 19.57 -8.35
N ARG A 143 43.90 18.97 -8.85
CA ARG A 143 43.96 17.59 -9.37
C ARG A 143 42.81 17.27 -10.33
N GLN A 144 43.15 16.67 -11.47
CA GLN A 144 42.20 15.89 -12.28
C GLN A 144 42.37 14.41 -11.94
N ALA A 145 41.26 13.74 -11.60
CA ALA A 145 41.26 12.32 -11.34
C ALA A 145 41.44 11.52 -12.64
N ASP A 146 42.18 10.43 -12.56
CA ASP A 146 42.40 9.48 -13.64
C ASP A 146 41.40 8.31 -13.53
N LEU A 147 40.66 8.06 -14.61
CA LEU A 147 39.65 7.01 -14.71
C LEU A 147 40.23 5.65 -15.13
N SER A 148 41.53 5.54 -15.46
CA SER A 148 42.18 4.29 -15.88
C SER A 148 42.01 3.14 -14.89
N THR A 149 41.83 3.46 -13.61
CA THR A 149 41.61 2.49 -12.53
C THR A 149 40.16 2.04 -12.38
N LEU A 150 39.24 2.62 -13.15
CA LEU A 150 37.81 2.41 -13.02
C LEU A 150 37.27 1.47 -14.11
N THR A 151 36.30 0.67 -13.69
CA THR A 151 35.56 -0.25 -14.55
C THR A 151 34.08 -0.13 -14.21
N VAL A 152 33.25 0.00 -15.23
CA VAL A 152 31.79 -0.04 -15.12
C VAL A 152 31.34 -1.47 -15.41
N LEU A 153 30.68 -2.09 -14.45
CA LEU A 153 29.96 -3.35 -14.62
C LEU A 153 28.52 -3.00 -14.95
N VAL A 154 27.99 -3.52 -16.05
CA VAL A 154 26.60 -3.31 -16.47
C VAL A 154 25.91 -4.65 -16.49
N GLY A 155 24.90 -4.81 -15.66
CA GLY A 155 24.14 -6.05 -15.56
C GLY A 155 22.72 -5.86 -16.08
N GLU A 156 22.26 -6.81 -16.88
CA GLU A 156 20.88 -6.87 -17.36
C GLU A 156 20.13 -7.99 -16.65
N ARG A 157 18.94 -7.66 -16.14
CA ARG A 157 18.00 -8.62 -15.55
C ARG A 157 16.71 -8.66 -16.36
N ARG A 158 16.23 -9.87 -16.65
CA ARG A 158 14.96 -10.12 -17.35
C ARG A 158 14.17 -11.14 -16.57
N ALA A 159 12.90 -10.83 -16.30
CA ALA A 159 11.99 -11.70 -15.56
C ALA A 159 12.57 -12.27 -14.24
N GLY A 160 13.39 -11.48 -13.54
CA GLY A 160 14.04 -11.87 -12.28
C GLY A 160 15.35 -12.65 -12.41
N ALA A 161 15.81 -12.98 -13.63
CA ALA A 161 17.07 -13.66 -13.88
C ALA A 161 18.12 -12.74 -14.53
N TRP A 162 19.38 -12.89 -14.17
CA TRP A 162 20.49 -12.19 -14.83
C TRP A 162 20.74 -12.81 -16.20
N VAL A 163 20.78 -11.98 -17.24
CA VAL A 163 20.95 -12.45 -18.63
C VAL A 163 22.25 -11.98 -19.26
N ASP A 164 22.82 -10.88 -18.78
CA ASP A 164 24.07 -10.33 -19.29
C ASP A 164 24.82 -9.57 -18.18
N LEU A 165 26.15 -9.60 -18.25
CA LEU A 165 27.05 -8.82 -17.41
C LEU A 165 28.25 -8.35 -18.24
N ARG A 166 28.26 -7.06 -18.56
CA ARG A 166 29.32 -6.43 -19.35
C ARG A 166 30.31 -5.70 -18.47
N VAL A 167 31.59 -5.81 -18.80
CA VAL A 167 32.70 -5.15 -18.11
C VAL A 167 33.30 -4.11 -19.03
N ILE A 168 33.21 -2.84 -18.65
CA ILE A 168 33.57 -1.71 -19.51
C ILE A 168 34.65 -0.88 -18.81
N PRO A 169 35.86 -0.81 -19.35
CA PRO A 169 36.87 0.11 -18.86
C PRO A 169 36.36 1.55 -18.97
N ALA A 170 36.41 2.34 -17.89
CA ALA A 170 35.97 3.73 -17.90
C ALA A 170 37.08 4.65 -18.46
N THR A 171 37.74 4.23 -19.55
CA THR A 171 38.85 4.93 -20.21
C THR A 171 38.47 6.35 -20.65
N GLU A 172 39.42 7.14 -21.16
CA GLU A 172 39.26 8.58 -21.44
C GLU A 172 38.04 9.00 -22.27
N ALA A 173 37.42 8.07 -23.02
CA ALA A 173 36.12 8.29 -23.64
C ALA A 173 35.05 8.56 -22.57
N ARG A 174 34.57 9.81 -22.51
CA ARG A 174 33.53 10.24 -21.56
C ARG A 174 32.19 9.53 -21.74
N PHE A 175 31.98 8.90 -22.89
CA PHE A 175 30.75 8.23 -23.27
C PHE A 175 31.05 6.83 -23.81
N HIS A 176 30.32 5.84 -23.31
CA HIS A 176 30.28 4.49 -23.86
C HIS A 176 28.88 4.21 -24.36
N LYS A 177 28.77 3.66 -25.57
CA LYS A 177 27.50 3.22 -26.16
C LYS A 177 27.48 1.70 -26.19
N LEU A 178 26.50 1.09 -25.55
CA LEU A 178 26.26 -0.34 -25.58
C LEU A 178 24.97 -0.62 -26.33
N SER A 179 25.04 -1.41 -27.40
CA SER A 179 23.85 -1.82 -28.14
C SER A 179 23.24 -3.08 -27.54
N PHE A 180 21.92 -3.11 -27.52
CA PHE A 180 21.11 -4.24 -27.10
C PHE A 180 20.18 -4.62 -28.26
N PRO A 181 20.26 -5.87 -28.78
CA PRO A 181 19.49 -6.29 -29.94
C PRO A 181 17.99 -6.46 -29.64
N GLN A 182 17.61 -6.38 -28.36
CA GLN A 182 16.23 -6.47 -27.89
C GLN A 182 15.98 -5.32 -26.91
N PRO A 183 14.72 -4.92 -26.69
CA PRO A 183 14.40 -3.91 -25.70
C PRO A 183 15.02 -4.24 -24.34
N MET A 184 15.71 -3.25 -23.76
CA MET A 184 16.32 -3.36 -22.44
C MET A 184 15.24 -3.47 -21.36
N TRP A 185 15.48 -4.35 -20.39
CA TRP A 185 14.51 -4.60 -19.34
C TRP A 185 14.91 -3.90 -18.03
N GLU A 186 15.43 -4.64 -17.06
CA GLU A 186 16.05 -4.07 -15.87
C GLU A 186 17.55 -3.92 -16.11
N ILE A 187 18.06 -2.70 -16.02
CA ILE A 187 19.48 -2.42 -16.17
C ILE A 187 20.00 -1.88 -14.85
N GLY A 188 21.04 -2.52 -14.34
CA GLY A 188 21.82 -2.07 -13.18
C GLY A 188 23.26 -1.82 -13.59
N HIS A 189 23.97 -1.01 -12.80
CA HIS A 189 25.39 -0.80 -13.03
C HIS A 189 26.17 -0.58 -11.74
N ALA A 190 27.44 -0.98 -11.75
CA ALA A 190 28.37 -0.77 -10.65
C ALA A 190 29.66 -0.13 -11.16
N LEU A 191 30.19 0.83 -10.40
CA LEU A 191 31.48 1.45 -10.65
C LEU A 191 32.51 0.87 -9.70
N VAL A 192 33.53 0.22 -10.22
CA VAL A 192 34.57 -0.45 -9.42
C VAL A 192 35.92 0.18 -9.71
N CYS A 193 36.67 0.49 -8.67
CA CYS A 193 38.05 0.96 -8.73
C CYS A 193 39.00 -0.15 -8.28
N SER A 194 40.01 -0.47 -9.09
CA SER A 194 41.01 -1.49 -8.74
C SER A 194 41.75 -1.20 -7.43
N LYS A 195 41.88 0.07 -7.04
CA LYS A 195 42.56 0.50 -5.80
C LYS A 195 41.63 0.66 -4.60
N ARG A 196 40.35 0.98 -4.83
CA ARG A 196 39.42 1.43 -3.76
C ARG A 196 38.21 0.51 -3.58
N GLY A 197 38.08 -0.51 -4.43
CA GLY A 197 36.92 -1.39 -4.47
C GLY A 197 35.71 -0.72 -5.12
N LEU A 198 34.53 -1.15 -4.72
CA LEU A 198 33.26 -0.64 -5.20
C LEU A 198 33.08 0.83 -4.81
N LEU A 199 32.77 1.68 -5.79
CA LEU A 199 32.54 3.11 -5.62
C LEU A 199 31.07 3.49 -5.74
N ARG A 200 30.32 2.80 -6.60
CA ARG A 200 28.89 3.01 -6.80
C ARG A 200 28.21 1.72 -7.21
N MET A 201 26.96 1.55 -6.81
CA MET A 201 26.10 0.50 -7.31
C MET A 201 24.68 1.06 -7.47
N VAL A 202 24.09 0.82 -8.63
CA VAL A 202 22.68 1.07 -8.92
C VAL A 202 22.10 -0.30 -9.25
N GLU A 203 21.14 -0.72 -8.44
CA GLU A 203 20.47 -2.00 -8.64
C GLU A 203 19.67 -2.00 -9.96
N PRO A 204 19.48 -3.17 -10.60
CA PRO A 204 18.68 -3.26 -11.80
C PRO A 204 17.26 -2.73 -11.59
N ALA A 205 16.89 -1.73 -12.37
CA ALA A 205 15.57 -1.13 -12.37
C ALA A 205 15.02 -1.01 -13.79
N HIS A 206 13.70 -1.00 -13.92
CA HIS A 206 13.04 -0.81 -15.21
C HIS A 206 13.19 0.63 -15.70
N TRP A 207 13.22 0.79 -17.02
CA TRP A 207 13.07 2.09 -17.67
C TRP A 207 11.61 2.51 -17.72
N LEU A 208 11.33 3.80 -17.47
CA LEU A 208 10.01 4.38 -17.71
C LEU A 208 9.80 4.48 -19.23
N ARG A 209 8.94 3.61 -19.79
CA ARG A 209 8.68 3.54 -21.23
C ARG A 209 7.43 4.31 -21.66
N SER A 210 6.38 4.23 -20.86
CA SER A 210 5.12 4.92 -21.14
C SER A 210 4.42 5.36 -19.86
N ILE A 211 3.58 6.39 -19.99
CA ILE A 211 2.65 6.84 -18.97
C ILE A 211 1.24 6.73 -19.58
N THR A 212 0.38 5.95 -18.94
CA THR A 212 -1.03 5.84 -19.32
C THR A 212 -1.90 6.56 -18.32
N THR A 213 -2.64 7.57 -18.78
CA THR A 213 -3.62 8.30 -17.96
C THR A 213 -5.02 7.92 -18.41
N THR A 214 -5.84 7.46 -17.46
CA THR A 214 -7.25 7.13 -17.72
C THR A 214 -8.13 8.12 -16.96
N GLY A 215 -8.93 8.90 -17.69
CA GLY A 215 -9.91 9.82 -17.15
C GLY A 215 -11.29 9.19 -17.13
N ASN A 216 -11.96 9.27 -15.97
CA ASN A 216 -13.34 8.87 -15.80
C ASN A 216 -14.23 10.12 -15.72
N MET A 217 -15.32 10.16 -16.48
CA MET A 217 -16.33 11.22 -16.41
C MET A 217 -17.41 10.82 -15.40
N VAL A 218 -17.70 11.70 -14.45
CA VAL A 218 -18.84 11.53 -13.54
C VAL A 218 -20.11 11.78 -14.33
N THR A 219 -20.95 10.75 -14.49
CA THR A 219 -22.20 10.83 -15.23
C THR A 219 -23.41 11.09 -14.34
N ALA A 220 -23.35 10.67 -13.07
CA ALA A 220 -24.41 10.94 -12.10
C ALA A 220 -23.87 11.03 -10.67
N ARG A 221 -24.56 11.80 -9.83
CA ARG A 221 -24.36 11.91 -8.38
C ARG A 221 -25.66 11.52 -7.68
N TYR A 222 -25.57 10.60 -6.73
CA TYR A 222 -26.70 10.13 -5.93
C TYR A 222 -26.47 10.52 -4.48
N LYS A 223 -27.46 11.15 -3.86
CA LYS A 223 -27.50 11.32 -2.41
C LYS A 223 -28.19 10.10 -1.80
N ILE A 224 -27.48 9.36 -0.96
CA ILE A 224 -27.99 8.22 -0.21
C ILE A 224 -28.27 8.71 1.19
N GLU A 225 -29.53 8.70 1.60
CA GLU A 225 -29.94 9.03 2.97
C GLU A 225 -30.19 7.74 3.74
N VAL A 226 -29.43 7.57 4.82
CA VAL A 226 -29.55 6.44 5.76
C VAL A 226 -30.58 6.82 6.83
N PRO A 227 -31.67 6.05 6.98
CA PRO A 227 -32.69 6.30 7.99
C PRO A 227 -32.12 6.32 9.41
N ALA A 228 -32.69 7.16 10.28
CA ALA A 228 -32.35 7.21 11.69
C ALA A 228 -32.85 5.96 12.44
N ARG A 229 -32.00 5.37 13.29
CA ARG A 229 -32.38 4.21 14.12
C ARG A 229 -32.99 4.66 15.45
N GLY A 230 -34.28 4.40 15.65
CA GLY A 230 -35.00 4.61 16.91
C GLY A 230 -35.30 6.08 17.27
N LYS A 231 -36.04 6.31 18.37
CA LYS A 231 -36.32 7.66 18.89
C LYS A 231 -35.01 8.32 19.33
N GLY A 232 -34.49 9.26 18.52
CA GLY A 232 -33.28 10.04 18.80
C GLY A 232 -32.08 9.74 17.88
N GLY A 233 -32.21 8.84 16.90
CA GLY A 233 -31.16 8.62 15.90
C GLY A 233 -31.02 9.82 14.94
N GLN A 234 -29.80 10.16 14.54
CA GLN A 234 -29.54 11.12 13.46
C GLN A 234 -29.51 10.40 12.12
N SER A 235 -30.20 10.92 11.11
CA SER A 235 -30.06 10.49 9.72
C SER A 235 -28.67 10.90 9.19
N LYS A 236 -28.07 10.05 8.37
CA LYS A 236 -26.77 10.33 7.72
C LYS A 236 -26.96 10.34 6.22
N SER A 237 -26.25 11.23 5.51
CA SER A 237 -26.26 11.23 4.05
C SER A 237 -24.86 11.03 3.47
N TYR A 238 -24.77 10.24 2.41
CA TYR A 238 -23.56 10.01 1.63
C TYR A 238 -23.79 10.40 0.16
N GLU A 239 -22.76 10.88 -0.52
CA GLU A 239 -22.79 11.10 -1.97
C GLU A 239 -22.08 9.92 -2.65
N ALA A 240 -22.77 9.27 -3.60
CA ALA A 240 -22.23 8.23 -4.45
C ALA A 240 -22.15 8.75 -5.90
N THR A 241 -21.03 8.50 -6.57
CA THR A 241 -20.79 8.95 -7.95
C THR A 241 -20.77 7.76 -8.90
N ARG A 242 -21.56 7.85 -9.98
CA ARG A 242 -21.44 6.96 -11.12
C ARG A 242 -20.50 7.58 -12.13
N THR A 243 -19.55 6.79 -12.58
CA THR A 243 -18.53 7.23 -13.54
C THR A 243 -18.57 6.37 -14.78
N THR A 244 -18.19 6.95 -15.90
CA THR A 244 -17.94 6.23 -17.15
C THR A 244 -16.51 6.50 -17.60
N PRO A 245 -15.80 5.51 -18.15
CA PRO A 245 -14.50 5.74 -18.76
C PRO A 245 -14.65 6.74 -19.91
N ALA A 246 -13.99 7.88 -19.83
CA ALA A 246 -14.16 8.96 -20.79
C ALA A 246 -12.97 9.09 -21.73
N MET A 247 -11.75 8.84 -21.24
CA MET A 247 -10.58 8.99 -22.08
C MET A 247 -9.38 8.18 -21.57
N LYS A 248 -8.61 7.63 -22.50
CA LYS A 248 -7.31 6.99 -22.24
C LYS A 248 -6.27 7.72 -23.08
N PHE A 249 -5.29 8.32 -22.42
CA PHE A 249 -4.12 8.92 -23.06
C PHE A 249 -2.89 8.06 -22.77
N VAL A 250 -2.10 7.77 -23.79
CA VAL A 250 -0.83 7.04 -23.66
C VAL A 250 0.27 7.94 -24.20
N ILE A 251 1.25 8.24 -23.34
CA ILE A 251 2.48 8.94 -23.72
C ILE A 251 3.60 7.91 -23.73
N GLY A 252 4.33 7.79 -24.83
CA GLY A 252 5.39 6.80 -25.03
C GLY A 252 4.92 5.54 -25.76
N GLU A 253 5.83 4.58 -25.92
CA GLU A 253 5.58 3.33 -26.64
C GLU A 253 5.71 2.15 -25.67
N ILE A 254 4.73 1.24 -25.73
CA ILE A 254 4.78 -0.03 -25.02
C ILE A 254 5.25 -1.07 -26.03
N PRO A 255 6.40 -1.74 -25.81
CA PRO A 255 6.82 -2.85 -26.66
C PRO A 255 5.70 -3.90 -26.71
N ASP A 256 5.29 -4.31 -27.91
CA ASP A 256 4.27 -5.34 -28.10
C ASP A 256 4.91 -6.72 -27.88
N ASP A 257 4.89 -7.20 -26.65
CA ASP A 257 5.32 -8.55 -26.28
C ASP A 257 4.35 -9.13 -25.24
N ALA A 258 3.31 -9.80 -25.75
CA ALA A 258 2.26 -10.40 -24.92
C ALA A 258 2.80 -11.43 -23.91
N ALA A 259 3.91 -12.12 -24.23
CA ALA A 259 4.51 -13.11 -23.34
C ALA A 259 5.26 -12.43 -22.20
N ALA A 260 6.03 -11.37 -22.50
CA ALA A 260 6.66 -10.50 -21.52
C ALA A 260 5.64 -9.88 -20.56
N ASP A 261 4.56 -9.32 -21.08
CA ASP A 261 3.49 -8.71 -20.29
C ASP A 261 2.82 -9.73 -19.36
N ARG A 262 2.51 -10.93 -19.87
CA ARG A 262 1.95 -12.01 -19.07
C ARG A 262 2.90 -12.43 -17.96
N LEU A 263 4.18 -12.59 -18.26
CA LEU A 263 5.19 -12.96 -17.27
C LEU A 263 5.35 -11.90 -16.18
N MET A 264 5.33 -10.60 -16.54
CA MET A 264 5.36 -9.51 -15.57
C MET A 264 4.12 -9.48 -14.68
N ALA A 265 2.94 -9.74 -15.25
CA ALA A 265 1.71 -9.88 -14.47
C ALA A 265 1.84 -11.04 -13.46
N LEU A 266 2.38 -12.19 -13.87
CA LEU A 266 2.60 -13.34 -12.99
C LEU A 266 3.63 -13.06 -11.89
N ILE A 267 4.76 -12.43 -12.21
CA ILE A 267 5.80 -12.05 -11.22
C ILE A 267 5.23 -11.02 -10.23
N SER A 268 4.48 -10.03 -10.72
CA SER A 268 3.85 -9.00 -9.88
C SER A 268 2.80 -9.62 -8.96
N ASN A 269 2.00 -10.56 -9.47
CA ASN A 269 1.05 -11.32 -8.67
C ASN A 269 1.76 -12.15 -7.60
N GLN A 270 2.87 -12.82 -7.94
CA GLN A 270 3.66 -13.58 -6.97
C GLN A 270 4.27 -12.67 -5.90
N LYS A 271 4.83 -11.52 -6.27
CA LYS A 271 5.35 -10.51 -5.31
C LYS A 271 4.24 -10.01 -4.40
N ARG A 272 3.06 -9.67 -4.95
CA ARG A 272 1.87 -9.28 -4.19
C ARG A 272 1.42 -10.39 -3.24
N GLN A 273 1.39 -11.65 -3.67
CA GLN A 273 1.08 -12.79 -2.80
C GLN A 273 2.11 -12.92 -1.67
N LYS A 274 3.41 -12.80 -1.98
CA LYS A 274 4.50 -12.87 -0.98
C LYS A 274 4.48 -11.71 0.00
N SER A 275 4.19 -10.48 -0.44
CA SER A 275 4.08 -9.31 0.45
C SER A 275 2.81 -9.35 1.31
N THR A 276 1.82 -10.17 0.93
CA THR A 276 0.58 -10.40 1.70
C THR A 276 0.73 -11.59 2.68
N LYS A 277 1.92 -12.21 2.81
CA LYS A 277 2.14 -13.30 3.77
C LYS A 277 2.27 -12.85 5.23
N SER A 278 2.36 -11.55 5.50
CA SER A 278 2.04 -11.00 6.82
C SER A 278 0.55 -10.65 6.81
N ASP A 279 -0.23 -11.30 7.67
CA ASP A 279 -1.65 -11.00 7.83
C ASP A 279 -1.79 -9.52 8.24
N GLU A 280 -2.29 -8.70 7.31
CA GLU A 280 -2.62 -7.31 7.60
C GLU A 280 -3.87 -7.32 8.47
N PHE A 281 -3.70 -7.01 9.76
CA PHE A 281 -4.79 -6.96 10.73
C PHE A 281 -5.04 -5.53 11.21
N MET A 282 -6.30 -5.22 11.42
CA MET A 282 -6.79 -3.92 11.88
C MET A 282 -7.66 -4.14 13.13
N ILE A 283 -7.42 -3.35 14.18
CA ILE A 283 -8.23 -3.38 15.40
C ILE A 283 -9.01 -2.07 15.51
N PHE A 284 -10.33 -2.15 15.67
CA PHE A 284 -11.21 -0.99 15.70
C PHE A 284 -12.26 -1.11 16.80
N GLY A 285 -12.86 0.02 17.19
CA GLY A 285 -13.98 0.06 18.14
C GLY A 285 -13.63 0.72 19.46
N LYS A 286 -14.60 0.75 20.39
CA LYS A 286 -14.43 1.39 21.70
C LYS A 286 -13.82 0.41 22.70
N SER A 287 -12.58 0.65 23.13
CA SER A 287 -11.99 -0.03 24.30
C SER A 287 -12.48 0.61 25.60
N ILE A 288 -12.61 -0.20 26.65
CA ILE A 288 -12.87 0.26 28.03
C ILE A 288 -11.58 0.78 28.67
N SER A 289 -10.41 0.30 28.24
CA SER A 289 -9.11 0.74 28.73
C SER A 289 -8.45 1.71 27.74
N THR A 290 -7.91 2.81 28.28
CA THR A 290 -7.09 3.80 27.57
C THR A 290 -5.67 3.31 27.25
N GLU A 291 -5.34 2.05 27.55
CA GLU A 291 -3.98 1.50 27.52
C GLU A 291 -3.67 0.61 26.30
N ILE A 292 -4.61 0.44 25.37
CA ILE A 292 -4.35 -0.33 24.13
C ILE A 292 -3.77 0.62 23.07
N ASP A 293 -2.51 1.03 23.27
CA ASP A 293 -1.71 1.76 22.28
C ASP A 293 -0.96 0.75 21.39
N SER A 294 -1.66 0.21 20.40
CA SER A 294 -1.01 -0.43 19.25
C SER A 294 -1.17 0.49 18.05
N ALA A 295 -0.17 0.57 17.17
CA ALA A 295 -0.22 1.38 15.94
C ALA A 295 -1.44 1.07 15.05
N ASN A 296 -2.08 -0.10 15.25
CA ASN A 296 -3.23 -0.58 14.49
C ASN A 296 -4.56 -0.48 15.26
N PHE A 297 -4.61 0.21 16.42
CA PHE A 297 -5.83 0.39 17.22
C PHE A 297 -6.45 1.77 17.02
N HIS A 298 -7.69 1.80 16.50
CA HIS A 298 -8.41 3.06 16.30
C HIS A 298 -9.68 3.14 17.16
N ASN A 299 -9.63 4.02 18.17
CA ASN A 299 -10.70 4.27 19.13
C ASN A 299 -11.78 5.23 18.56
N SER A 300 -12.52 4.79 17.54
CA SER A 300 -13.67 5.54 17.02
C SER A 300 -14.73 4.64 16.43
N LYS A 301 -16.00 4.90 16.78
CA LYS A 301 -17.18 4.22 16.22
C LYS A 301 -17.24 4.33 14.69
N ASN A 302 -16.73 5.43 14.13
CA ASN A 302 -16.78 5.66 12.68
C ASN A 302 -15.59 5.02 11.94
N TYR A 303 -14.51 4.67 12.64
CA TYR A 303 -13.29 4.19 11.98
C TYR A 303 -13.52 2.85 11.28
N GLY A 304 -14.07 1.86 11.99
CA GLY A 304 -14.36 0.54 11.39
C GLY A 304 -15.33 0.63 10.20
N LYS A 305 -16.29 1.57 10.24
CA LYS A 305 -17.17 1.84 9.10
C LYS A 305 -16.40 2.45 7.93
N ASN A 306 -15.57 3.46 8.17
CA ASN A 306 -14.75 4.09 7.14
C ASN A 306 -13.77 3.10 6.50
N TYR A 307 -13.22 2.17 7.28
CA TYR A 307 -12.35 1.11 6.78
C TYR A 307 -13.07 0.21 5.76
N ILE A 308 -14.30 -0.21 6.06
CA ILE A 308 -15.13 -0.96 5.09
C ILE A 308 -15.46 -0.11 3.86
N LEU A 309 -15.82 1.17 4.06
CA LEU A 309 -16.09 2.08 2.95
C LEU A 309 -14.88 2.24 2.03
N GLU A 310 -13.68 2.27 2.59
CA GLU A 310 -12.43 2.34 1.83
C GLU A 310 -12.18 1.05 1.02
N ILE A 311 -12.42 -0.12 1.60
CA ILE A 311 -12.37 -1.40 0.87
C ILE A 311 -13.30 -1.33 -0.35
N ILE A 312 -14.56 -0.93 -0.16
CA ILE A 312 -15.58 -0.87 -1.22
C ILE A 312 -15.23 0.16 -2.29
N ARG A 313 -14.73 1.34 -1.89
CA ARG A 313 -14.33 2.42 -2.82
C ARG A 313 -13.13 2.04 -3.69
N ASN A 314 -12.21 1.26 -3.15
CA ASN A 314 -11.01 0.82 -3.86
C ASN A 314 -11.22 -0.46 -4.68
N THR A 315 -12.40 -1.08 -4.58
CA THR A 315 -12.76 -2.27 -5.35
C THR A 315 -13.08 -1.91 -6.80
N ARG A 316 -12.61 -2.73 -7.75
CA ARG A 316 -12.73 -2.42 -9.18
C ARG A 316 -13.86 -3.16 -9.89
N GLU A 317 -14.11 -4.41 -9.53
CA GLU A 317 -15.02 -5.28 -10.27
C GLU A 317 -16.21 -5.72 -9.40
N ARG A 318 -15.93 -6.29 -8.22
CA ARG A 318 -17.01 -6.84 -7.37
C ARG A 318 -16.69 -6.83 -5.88
N VAL A 319 -17.74 -6.66 -5.07
CA VAL A 319 -17.72 -6.98 -3.63
C VAL A 319 -18.72 -8.09 -3.31
N ILE A 320 -18.30 -9.09 -2.53
CA ILE A 320 -19.20 -10.03 -1.87
C ILE A 320 -19.22 -9.74 -0.37
N PHE A 321 -20.39 -9.48 0.19
CA PHE A 321 -20.61 -9.48 1.63
C PHE A 321 -21.12 -10.83 2.09
N VAL A 322 -20.49 -11.41 3.09
CA VAL A 322 -20.96 -12.62 3.77
C VAL A 322 -21.13 -12.29 5.24
N ASP A 323 -22.37 -12.21 5.71
CA ASP A 323 -22.69 -12.05 7.12
C ASP A 323 -24.11 -12.57 7.40
N PRO A 324 -24.28 -13.54 8.33
CA PRO A 324 -25.59 -14.06 8.74
C PRO A 324 -26.63 -13.02 9.16
N TYR A 325 -26.18 -11.82 9.53
CA TYR A 325 -27.01 -10.74 10.06
C TYR A 325 -27.00 -9.49 9.16
N PHE A 326 -26.53 -9.61 7.90
CA PHE A 326 -26.52 -8.49 6.94
C PHE A 326 -27.95 -8.05 6.62
N GLY A 327 -28.34 -6.88 7.13
CA GLY A 327 -29.70 -6.38 7.03
C GLY A 327 -29.83 -5.09 6.21
N MET A 328 -31.03 -4.48 6.25
CA MET A 328 -31.33 -3.24 5.53
C MET A 328 -30.39 -2.08 5.86
N ASP A 329 -30.03 -1.92 7.14
CA ASP A 329 -29.08 -0.89 7.57
C ASP A 329 -27.72 -1.05 6.84
N ASP A 330 -27.26 -2.29 6.65
CA ASP A 330 -25.98 -2.58 6.02
C ASP A 330 -26.00 -2.33 4.51
N ILE A 331 -27.15 -2.55 3.85
CA ILE A 331 -27.35 -2.17 2.46
C ILE A 331 -27.11 -0.67 2.27
N TYR A 332 -27.76 0.16 3.10
CA TYR A 332 -27.58 1.62 3.04
C TYR A 332 -26.17 2.07 3.41
N ASN A 333 -25.56 1.44 4.42
CA ASN A 333 -24.24 1.83 4.90
C ASN A 333 -23.12 1.40 3.95
N TYR A 334 -23.26 0.29 3.20
CA TYR A 334 -22.15 -0.33 2.49
C TYR A 334 -22.48 -0.66 1.02
N ALA A 335 -23.61 -1.31 0.73
CA ALA A 335 -23.89 -1.82 -0.61
C ALA A 335 -24.15 -0.73 -1.67
N LEU A 336 -24.70 0.42 -1.25
CA LEU A 336 -25.03 1.52 -2.18
C LEU A 336 -23.85 2.48 -2.45
N ILE A 337 -22.70 2.27 -1.83
CA ILE A 337 -21.62 3.27 -1.83
C ILE A 337 -20.93 3.39 -3.20
N ASN A 338 -20.83 2.28 -3.94
CA ASN A 338 -20.19 2.24 -5.24
C ASN A 338 -21.13 1.63 -6.29
N PRO A 339 -21.86 2.45 -7.06
CA PRO A 339 -22.79 1.97 -8.08
C PRO A 339 -22.11 1.34 -9.30
N ASN A 340 -20.78 1.46 -9.43
CA ASN A 340 -20.05 1.05 -10.62
C ASN A 340 -19.60 -0.43 -10.59
N ILE A 341 -19.77 -1.11 -9.46
CA ILE A 341 -19.31 -2.50 -9.26
C ILE A 341 -20.48 -3.45 -9.01
N LYS A 342 -20.26 -4.76 -9.22
CA LYS A 342 -21.23 -5.78 -8.82
C LYS A 342 -21.15 -5.95 -7.29
N ILE A 343 -22.29 -5.93 -6.62
CA ILE A 343 -22.40 -6.22 -5.20
C ILE A 343 -23.19 -7.52 -5.03
N GLU A 344 -22.60 -8.47 -4.32
CA GLU A 344 -23.16 -9.77 -3.99
C GLU A 344 -23.32 -9.84 -2.48
N ILE A 345 -24.49 -10.21 -1.96
CA ILE A 345 -24.77 -10.26 -0.52
C ILE A 345 -25.29 -11.65 -0.18
N LEU A 346 -24.56 -12.34 0.68
CA LEU A 346 -24.94 -13.63 1.23
C LEU A 346 -25.29 -13.45 2.71
N THR A 347 -26.58 -13.53 3.03
CA THR A 347 -27.10 -13.30 4.39
C THR A 347 -27.87 -14.50 4.93
N GLY A 348 -28.08 -14.53 6.24
CA GLY A 348 -28.84 -15.60 6.91
C GLY A 348 -30.32 -15.26 7.01
N PHE A 349 -31.16 -16.28 7.21
CA PHE A 349 -32.60 -16.06 7.44
C PHE A 349 -32.86 -15.16 8.67
N SER A 350 -31.97 -15.21 9.67
CA SER A 350 -32.01 -14.37 10.87
C SER A 350 -31.94 -12.87 10.57
N ALA A 351 -31.32 -12.45 9.46
CA ALA A 351 -31.27 -11.04 9.07
C ALA A 351 -32.62 -10.49 8.58
N LEU A 352 -33.57 -11.37 8.26
CA LEU A 352 -34.92 -11.01 7.82
C LEU A 352 -35.89 -10.84 9.00
N GLU A 353 -35.45 -11.16 10.23
CA GLU A 353 -36.27 -11.10 11.44
C GLU A 353 -36.25 -9.69 12.05
N GLY A 354 -37.42 -9.02 12.09
CA GLY A 354 -37.60 -7.72 12.74
C GLY A 354 -38.24 -7.80 14.14
N LEU A 355 -38.07 -6.74 14.95
CA LEU A 355 -38.80 -6.51 16.20
C LEU A 355 -40.02 -5.61 15.93
N TYR A 356 -41.23 -6.08 16.26
CA TYR A 356 -42.43 -5.25 16.30
C TYR A 356 -42.60 -4.67 17.72
N ASP A 357 -42.70 -3.34 17.82
CA ASP A 357 -43.03 -2.59 19.04
C ASP A 357 -42.27 -3.01 20.33
N GLY A 358 -40.96 -3.28 20.21
CA GLY A 358 -40.09 -3.50 21.37
C GLY A 358 -40.34 -4.77 22.19
N ARG A 359 -41.21 -5.69 21.73
CA ARG A 359 -41.44 -7.00 22.39
C ARG A 359 -40.78 -8.12 21.58
N ARG A 360 -40.07 -9.03 22.28
CA ARG A 360 -39.53 -10.27 21.68
C ARG A 360 -40.68 -11.24 21.44
N GLY A 361 -41.24 -11.21 20.23
CA GLY A 361 -42.22 -12.15 19.68
C GLY A 361 -42.22 -12.03 18.14
N PHE A 362 -42.26 -13.18 17.46
CA PHE A 362 -42.16 -13.43 16.00
C PHE A 362 -43.07 -12.50 15.13
N LYS A 363 -42.82 -12.09 13.87
CA LYS A 363 -41.78 -12.37 12.84
C LYS A 363 -41.85 -11.33 11.65
N ARG A 364 -40.71 -11.09 10.97
CA ARG A 364 -40.57 -10.82 9.49
C ARG A 364 -40.86 -9.46 8.77
N GLN A 365 -41.10 -8.32 9.42
CA GLN A 365 -41.21 -7.04 8.65
C GLN A 365 -39.93 -6.59 7.91
N GLN A 366 -38.73 -7.02 8.32
CA GLN A 366 -37.50 -6.61 7.62
C GLN A 366 -37.30 -7.30 6.27
N GLY A 367 -37.74 -8.56 6.14
CA GLY A 367 -37.64 -9.32 4.89
C GLY A 367 -38.50 -8.74 3.78
N SER A 368 -39.76 -8.37 4.08
CA SER A 368 -40.66 -7.73 3.11
C SER A 368 -40.18 -6.34 2.70
N VAL A 369 -39.72 -5.52 3.65
CA VAL A 369 -39.11 -4.21 3.35
C VAL A 369 -37.87 -4.36 2.48
N MET A 370 -37.01 -5.35 2.76
CA MET A 370 -35.82 -5.61 1.95
C MET A 370 -36.17 -6.12 0.56
N HIS A 371 -37.16 -6.99 0.45
CA HIS A 371 -37.66 -7.49 -0.82
C HIS A 371 -38.24 -6.34 -1.67
N GLU A 372 -39.13 -5.51 -1.12
CA GLU A 372 -39.69 -4.35 -1.81
C GLU A 372 -38.61 -3.35 -2.24
N PHE A 373 -37.62 -3.10 -1.37
CA PHE A 373 -36.49 -2.23 -1.68
C PHE A 373 -35.68 -2.75 -2.88
N MET A 374 -35.39 -4.05 -2.91
CA MET A 374 -34.67 -4.70 -4.01
C MET A 374 -35.48 -4.75 -5.31
N HIS A 375 -36.81 -4.78 -5.24
CA HIS A 375 -37.72 -4.64 -6.39
C HIS A 375 -37.91 -3.21 -6.88
N SER A 376 -37.47 -2.21 -6.13
CA SER A 376 -37.63 -0.82 -6.56
C SER A 376 -36.82 -0.52 -7.82
N LYS A 377 -37.44 0.12 -8.82
CA LYS A 377 -36.76 0.55 -10.06
C LYS A 377 -35.50 1.37 -9.78
N LYS A 378 -35.53 2.21 -8.74
CA LYS A 378 -34.37 3.00 -8.32
C LYS A 378 -33.14 2.13 -8.03
N ILE A 379 -33.32 0.96 -7.43
CA ILE A 379 -32.23 0.04 -7.14
C ILE A 379 -31.83 -0.73 -8.39
N GLN A 380 -32.78 -1.31 -9.11
CA GLN A 380 -32.49 -2.10 -10.33
C GLN A 380 -31.80 -1.29 -11.43
N ASP A 381 -32.17 -0.02 -11.63
CA ASP A 381 -31.63 0.82 -12.71
C ASP A 381 -30.23 1.40 -12.39
N ASN A 382 -29.92 1.56 -11.11
CA ASN A 382 -28.72 2.30 -10.67
C ASN A 382 -27.66 1.43 -10.00
N TYR A 383 -28.02 0.23 -9.54
CA TYR A 383 -27.13 -0.64 -8.77
C TYR A 383 -27.20 -2.08 -9.27
N ARG A 384 -26.05 -2.77 -9.25
CA ARG A 384 -25.94 -4.19 -9.60
C ARG A 384 -25.81 -5.02 -8.33
N ILE A 385 -26.89 -5.13 -7.56
CA ILE A 385 -26.91 -5.83 -6.26
C ILE A 385 -27.68 -7.14 -6.40
N GLU A 386 -27.07 -8.24 -6.00
CA GLU A 386 -27.70 -9.55 -5.88
C GLU A 386 -27.66 -9.98 -4.40
N LEU A 387 -28.82 -10.27 -3.81
CA LEU A 387 -28.93 -10.71 -2.42
C LEU A 387 -29.50 -12.12 -2.38
N ARG A 388 -28.79 -13.02 -1.69
CA ARG A 388 -29.18 -14.42 -1.53
C ARG A 388 -29.15 -14.85 -0.06
N ILE A 389 -30.04 -15.76 0.29
CA ILE A 389 -30.18 -16.35 1.62
C ILE A 389 -29.37 -17.64 1.65
N MET A 390 -28.41 -17.72 2.57
CA MET A 390 -27.53 -18.86 2.71
C MET A 390 -28.27 -20.11 3.22
N PRO A 391 -27.86 -21.32 2.77
CA PRO A 391 -28.37 -22.57 3.31
C PRO A 391 -28.17 -22.66 4.82
N THR A 392 -29.03 -23.45 5.46
CA THR A 392 -28.92 -23.72 6.90
C THR A 392 -28.52 -25.16 7.17
N LEU A 393 -27.69 -25.35 8.19
CA LEU A 393 -27.36 -26.65 8.76
C LEU A 393 -27.86 -26.67 10.20
N LYS A 394 -28.75 -27.61 10.54
CA LYS A 394 -29.39 -27.70 11.88
C LYS A 394 -30.02 -26.37 12.33
N ASN A 395 -30.77 -25.71 11.44
CA ASN A 395 -31.40 -24.40 11.66
C ASN A 395 -30.43 -23.25 11.95
N LYS A 396 -29.16 -23.38 11.56
CA LYS A 396 -28.16 -22.31 11.68
C LYS A 396 -27.55 -21.99 10.31
N PRO A 397 -27.19 -20.73 10.03
CA PRO A 397 -26.46 -20.34 8.82
C PRO A 397 -25.22 -21.19 8.61
N ILE A 398 -24.99 -21.69 7.39
CA ILE A 398 -23.84 -22.58 7.09
C ILE A 398 -22.48 -21.88 7.31
N ILE A 399 -22.41 -20.57 7.07
CA ILE A 399 -21.28 -19.74 7.44
C ILE A 399 -21.71 -18.89 8.63
N HIS A 400 -20.95 -18.94 9.72
CA HIS A 400 -21.14 -18.03 10.84
C HIS A 400 -20.15 -16.85 10.84
N ASP A 401 -19.03 -16.97 10.14
CA ASP A 401 -18.00 -15.95 10.06
C ASP A 401 -18.38 -14.84 9.08
N ARG A 402 -17.74 -13.68 9.20
CA ARG A 402 -18.05 -12.51 8.37
C ARG A 402 -16.91 -12.24 7.42
N PHE A 403 -17.24 -12.12 6.14
CA PHE A 403 -16.27 -11.87 5.10
C PHE A 403 -16.69 -10.70 4.22
N ILE A 404 -15.70 -9.92 3.80
CA ILE A 404 -15.80 -9.07 2.62
C ILE A 404 -14.83 -9.65 1.60
N ILE A 405 -15.34 -10.00 0.43
CA ILE A 405 -14.52 -10.32 -0.73
C ILE A 405 -14.49 -9.08 -1.61
N SER A 406 -13.31 -8.51 -1.84
CA SER A 406 -13.10 -7.36 -2.73
C SER A 406 -12.20 -7.81 -3.88
N ASP A 407 -12.77 -7.92 -5.07
CA ASP A 407 -12.15 -8.56 -6.24
C ASP A 407 -11.64 -9.99 -5.90
N ASP A 408 -10.33 -10.16 -5.74
CA ASP A 408 -9.66 -11.43 -5.38
C ASP A 408 -9.08 -11.44 -3.95
N ARG A 409 -9.59 -10.58 -3.06
CA ARG A 409 -9.07 -10.44 -1.68
C ARG A 409 -10.18 -10.71 -0.68
N VAL A 410 -9.89 -11.54 0.31
CA VAL A 410 -10.81 -11.84 1.41
C VAL A 410 -10.38 -11.14 2.68
N TYR A 411 -11.33 -10.45 3.31
CA TYR A 411 -11.20 -9.81 4.62
C TYR A 411 -12.15 -10.49 5.59
N MET A 412 -11.63 -11.03 6.69
CA MET A 412 -12.43 -11.61 7.77
C MET A 412 -12.69 -10.58 8.86
N PHE A 413 -13.92 -10.50 9.34
CA PHE A 413 -14.33 -9.60 10.41
C PHE A 413 -14.84 -10.39 11.62
N GLY A 414 -14.37 -10.02 12.80
CA GLY A 414 -14.89 -10.58 14.06
C GLY A 414 -16.36 -10.21 14.31
N PRO A 415 -16.71 -8.91 14.40
CA PRO A 415 -18.10 -8.48 14.60
C PRO A 415 -18.91 -8.56 13.31
N SER A 416 -20.25 -8.66 13.45
CA SER A 416 -21.18 -8.44 12.34
C SER A 416 -21.09 -7.00 11.84
N PHE A 417 -21.35 -6.77 10.55
CA PHE A 417 -21.27 -5.46 9.93
C PHE A 417 -22.20 -4.43 10.57
N CYS A 418 -23.35 -4.88 11.08
CA CYS A 418 -24.31 -4.06 11.80
C CYS A 418 -23.81 -3.59 13.18
N GLU A 419 -22.81 -4.26 13.75
CA GLU A 419 -22.21 -3.98 15.06
C GLU A 419 -20.84 -3.30 14.98
N ILE A 420 -20.35 -3.01 13.77
CA ILE A 420 -19.04 -2.39 13.61
C ILE A 420 -18.99 -1.02 14.28
N GLY A 421 -17.97 -0.85 15.13
CA GLY A 421 -17.73 0.35 15.92
C GLY A 421 -18.54 0.44 17.22
N SER A 422 -19.47 -0.48 17.50
CA SER A 422 -20.16 -0.54 18.80
C SER A 422 -19.34 -1.26 19.88
N ARG A 423 -18.47 -2.19 19.45
CA ARG A 423 -17.55 -2.98 20.28
C ARG A 423 -16.17 -3.07 19.63
N VAL A 424 -15.17 -3.47 20.40
CA VAL A 424 -13.84 -3.81 19.84
C VAL A 424 -14.00 -4.97 18.86
N GLY A 425 -13.43 -4.81 17.67
CA GLY A 425 -13.45 -5.77 16.59
C GLY A 425 -12.10 -5.82 15.90
N VAL A 426 -11.85 -6.96 15.26
CA VAL A 426 -10.66 -7.20 14.46
C VAL A 426 -11.09 -7.49 13.03
N SER A 427 -10.37 -6.91 12.07
CA SER A 427 -10.40 -7.33 10.68
C SER A 427 -9.05 -7.91 10.31
N VAL A 428 -9.03 -9.00 9.56
CA VAL A 428 -7.81 -9.62 9.06
C VAL A 428 -7.96 -9.84 7.56
N ARG A 429 -6.99 -9.37 6.78
CA ARG A 429 -6.89 -9.73 5.37
C ARG A 429 -6.24 -11.10 5.25
N LEU A 430 -6.94 -12.05 4.65
CA LEU A 430 -6.49 -13.44 4.56
C LEU A 430 -5.49 -13.64 3.41
N SER A 431 -4.34 -14.23 3.73
CA SER A 431 -3.30 -14.60 2.77
C SER A 431 -3.78 -15.67 1.76
N GLU A 432 -4.56 -16.66 2.22
CA GLU A 432 -5.14 -17.74 1.40
C GLU A 432 -6.59 -17.45 0.96
N SER A 433 -6.77 -16.34 0.24
CA SER A 433 -8.10 -15.86 -0.21
C SER A 433 -8.85 -16.86 -1.11
N ARG A 434 -8.14 -17.64 -1.95
CA ARG A 434 -8.74 -18.49 -2.98
C ARG A 434 -9.61 -19.61 -2.40
N ASN A 435 -9.11 -20.32 -1.39
CA ASN A 435 -9.83 -21.43 -0.77
C ASN A 435 -11.17 -20.96 -0.15
N ILE A 436 -11.15 -19.78 0.48
CA ILE A 436 -12.36 -19.20 1.07
C ILE A 436 -13.33 -18.74 -0.01
N MET A 437 -12.84 -18.14 -1.09
CA MET A 437 -13.67 -17.79 -2.25
C MET A 437 -14.35 -19.01 -2.86
N ASP A 438 -13.61 -20.11 -3.08
CA ASP A 438 -14.17 -21.33 -3.68
C ASP A 438 -15.29 -21.93 -2.78
N ILE A 439 -15.14 -21.88 -1.45
CA ILE A 439 -16.18 -22.28 -0.49
C ILE A 439 -17.41 -21.37 -0.60
N ILE A 440 -17.20 -20.05 -0.62
CA ILE A 440 -18.30 -19.07 -0.71
C ILE A 440 -19.02 -19.20 -2.06
N GLU A 441 -18.31 -19.43 -3.16
CA GLU A 441 -18.88 -19.66 -4.49
C GLU A 441 -19.74 -20.93 -4.52
N ALA A 442 -19.28 -22.03 -3.88
CA ALA A 442 -20.06 -23.25 -3.77
C ALA A 442 -21.36 -23.06 -2.94
N ILE A 443 -21.30 -22.25 -1.89
CA ILE A 443 -22.46 -21.92 -1.06
C ILE A 443 -23.40 -20.96 -1.79
N TRP A 444 -22.85 -19.98 -2.52
CA TRP A 444 -23.60 -19.06 -3.35
C TRP A 444 -24.46 -19.81 -4.38
N ALA A 445 -23.89 -20.80 -5.05
CA ALA A 445 -24.61 -21.65 -6.00
C ALA A 445 -25.79 -22.41 -5.38
N GLN A 446 -25.74 -22.71 -4.07
CA GLN A 446 -26.79 -23.41 -3.33
C GLN A 446 -27.75 -22.48 -2.58
N SER A 447 -27.46 -21.18 -2.56
CA SER A 447 -28.25 -20.17 -1.85
C SER A 447 -29.47 -19.74 -2.65
N THR A 448 -30.52 -19.32 -1.95
CA THR A 448 -31.78 -18.89 -2.58
C THR A 448 -31.78 -17.38 -2.79
N PRO A 449 -31.97 -16.86 -4.01
CA PRO A 449 -32.15 -15.43 -4.23
C PRO A 449 -33.33 -14.90 -3.41
N LEU A 450 -33.16 -13.73 -2.76
CA LEU A 450 -34.25 -13.09 -2.04
C LEU A 450 -35.44 -12.81 -2.96
N MET A 451 -35.14 -12.46 -4.21
CA MET A 451 -36.14 -12.14 -5.24
C MET A 451 -37.02 -13.32 -5.64
N ASP A 452 -36.58 -14.55 -5.37
CA ASP A 452 -37.29 -15.77 -5.72
C ASP A 452 -38.12 -16.33 -4.55
N LEU A 453 -38.04 -15.70 -3.37
CA LEU A 453 -38.82 -16.12 -2.20
C LEU A 453 -40.27 -15.64 -2.32
N PRO A 454 -41.27 -16.53 -2.12
CA PRO A 454 -42.67 -16.14 -2.05
C PRO A 454 -42.88 -15.04 -1.00
N THR A 455 -43.73 -14.06 -1.30
CA THR A 455 -44.11 -13.03 -0.31
C THR A 455 -44.78 -13.64 0.92
N SER A 456 -45.46 -14.79 0.80
CA SER A 456 -46.00 -15.56 1.93
C SER A 456 -44.90 -16.14 2.85
N ASP A 457 -43.75 -16.52 2.29
CA ASP A 457 -42.57 -16.93 3.08
C ASP A 457 -41.90 -15.73 3.78
N LEU A 458 -42.22 -14.51 3.35
CA LEU A 458 -41.79 -13.26 3.97
C LEU A 458 -42.88 -12.63 4.87
N ASN A 459 -44.16 -13.02 4.73
CA ASN A 459 -45.32 -12.52 5.48
C ASN A 459 -46.36 -13.67 5.66
N PRO A 460 -46.25 -14.48 6.72
CA PRO A 460 -47.14 -15.63 6.93
C PRO A 460 -48.55 -15.26 7.46
N ASP A 461 -48.83 -13.98 7.74
CA ASP A 461 -50.12 -13.53 8.31
C ASP A 461 -51.17 -13.18 7.24
N ASP A 462 -50.89 -13.39 5.94
CA ASP A 462 -51.83 -13.13 4.83
C ASP A 462 -52.69 -14.37 4.46
N ASP A 463 -52.49 -15.50 5.13
CA ASP A 463 -53.41 -16.64 5.09
C ASP A 463 -54.66 -16.30 5.94
N THR A 464 -55.58 -15.57 5.34
CA THR A 464 -56.96 -15.48 5.86
C THR A 464 -57.59 -16.87 5.79
N PRO A 465 -58.18 -17.39 6.88
CA PRO A 465 -59.01 -18.59 6.77
C PRO A 465 -60.18 -18.22 5.86
N GLY A 466 -60.32 -18.94 4.74
CA GLY A 466 -61.47 -18.80 3.87
C GLY A 466 -62.75 -19.01 4.66
N ASP A 467 -63.66 -18.03 4.57
CA ASP A 467 -65.07 -18.23 4.88
C ASP A 467 -65.61 -19.29 3.91
N ASP A 468 -65.82 -20.51 4.40
CA ASP A 468 -66.70 -21.49 3.77
C ASP A 468 -68.09 -21.42 4.44
N PRO A 469 -69.18 -21.59 3.67
CA PRO A 469 -70.53 -21.11 3.97
C PRO A 469 -71.29 -21.81 5.11
#